data_AF-A0A4D6G273-F1
#
_entry.id   AF-A0A4D6G273-F1
#
_cell.length_a   1.000
_cell.length_b   1.000
_cell.length_c   1.000
_cell.angle_alpha   90.00
_cell.angle_beta   90.00
_cell.angle_gamma   90.00
#
_symmetry.space_group_name_H-M   'P 1'
#
loop_
_entity.id
_entity.type
_entity.pdbx_description
1 polymer ?
#
loop_
_entity_poly.entity_id
_entity_poly.type
_entity_poly.pdbx_seq_one_letter_code
_entity_poly.pdbx_strand_id
1 'polypeptide(L)'
;QFKITRFTVYDEYGHVCPFDSGLIESDVPLYMSGYMKSICAENPSTKDGVPVAKLGPIVSWWTTGYDGGSNVVLGITTAFAEYILMNPSPQYKVPMKRMEEKIYLVKGILEHLLEAGVDVAYDDVVGRIEQLTTLPQGVGPFSVETVHRHAQFLVDHIQAYDAAGGGSDTPLLGSVFVKDLTRATGAVIRDSGKKNQPLAVGGKKTKKAESKASPQLLMPSVEKTIFELFQDKERVVANQTGARKGRCGFCEACLATDCKHCVFCKNMKKYGGSGTFKQCCVRRRCDNRDVRGNDDHLGVDFMDKTVSSLPKKPFAKRRFPPAAGTVRSNWLSPPLKIKENSVLCSSVRIG
;
A
#
# COMPACT_ATOMS: atom_id res chain seq x y z
N GLN A 1 12.20 29.21 -13.72
CA GLN A 1 11.93 28.01 -14.54
C GLN A 1 12.41 28.27 -15.96
N PHE A 2 13.00 27.27 -16.61
CA PHE A 2 13.49 27.34 -17.98
C PHE A 2 13.02 26.12 -18.77
N LYS A 3 13.17 26.15 -20.09
CA LYS A 3 13.04 24.96 -20.94
C LYS A 3 14.40 24.44 -21.34
N ILE A 4 14.53 23.15 -21.63
CA ILE A 4 15.76 22.57 -22.15
C ILE A 4 15.48 21.60 -23.30
N THR A 5 16.24 21.74 -24.39
CA THR A 5 16.15 20.87 -25.57
C THR A 5 17.49 20.22 -25.90
N ARG A 6 17.46 19.15 -26.70
CA ARG A 6 18.55 18.21 -26.97
C ARG A 6 19.27 17.80 -25.69
N PHE A 7 18.49 17.51 -24.65
CA PHE A 7 19.05 17.20 -23.35
C PHE A 7 19.58 15.76 -23.32
N THR A 8 20.61 15.54 -22.51
CA THR A 8 21.14 14.22 -22.15
C THR A 8 21.34 14.19 -20.64
N VAL A 9 20.87 13.14 -19.97
CA VAL A 9 21.15 12.88 -18.55
C VAL A 9 22.23 11.82 -18.42
N TYR A 10 23.18 12.05 -17.52
CA TYR A 10 24.35 11.20 -17.34
C TYR A 10 24.86 11.25 -15.89
N ASP A 11 25.62 10.22 -15.50
CA ASP A 11 26.28 10.15 -14.18
C ASP A 11 27.55 11.03 -14.12
N GLU A 12 28.27 11.00 -13.00
CA GLU A 12 29.52 11.74 -12.83
C GLU A 12 30.65 11.31 -13.79
N TYR A 13 30.57 10.09 -14.34
CA TYR A 13 31.54 9.51 -15.26
C TYR A 13 31.18 9.72 -16.74
N GLY A 14 30.01 10.28 -17.03
CA GLY A 14 29.53 10.56 -18.38
C GLY A 14 28.74 9.42 -19.04
N HIS A 15 28.36 8.38 -18.30
CA HIS A 15 27.47 7.34 -18.83
C HIS A 15 26.05 7.87 -18.94
N VAL A 16 25.38 7.57 -20.06
CA VAL A 16 23.98 7.96 -20.28
C VAL A 16 23.08 7.17 -19.32
N CYS A 17 22.34 7.88 -18.47
CA CYS A 17 21.52 7.26 -17.42
C CYS A 17 20.03 7.66 -17.54
N PRO A 18 19.10 6.69 -17.44
CA PRO A 18 17.68 6.99 -17.26
C PRO A 18 17.43 7.63 -15.88
N PHE A 19 16.75 8.78 -15.84
CA PHE A 19 16.45 9.47 -14.58
C PHE A 19 15.29 8.84 -13.80
N ASP A 20 14.50 7.96 -14.44
CA ASP A 20 13.35 7.26 -13.87
C ASP A 20 13.68 5.89 -13.26
N SER A 21 14.97 5.62 -13.01
CA SER A 21 15.49 4.31 -12.62
C SER A 21 15.62 4.09 -11.10
N GLY A 22 15.25 5.08 -10.28
CA GLY A 22 15.47 5.03 -8.84
C GLY A 22 16.84 5.58 -8.39
N LEU A 23 17.69 6.00 -9.32
CA LEU A 23 19.03 6.53 -9.02
C LEU A 23 18.97 7.85 -8.25
N ILE A 24 18.03 8.74 -8.62
CA ILE A 24 17.85 10.03 -7.95
C ILE A 24 17.38 9.80 -6.50
N GLU A 25 16.44 8.88 -6.32
CA GLU A 25 15.87 8.50 -5.02
C GLU A 25 16.90 7.79 -4.13
N SER A 26 17.91 7.16 -4.74
CA SER A 26 19.04 6.51 -4.07
C SER A 26 20.22 7.45 -3.82
N ASP A 27 20.03 8.77 -3.99
CA ASP A 27 21.05 9.81 -3.79
C ASP A 27 22.29 9.66 -4.70
N VAL A 28 22.09 9.03 -5.88
CA VAL A 28 23.14 8.94 -6.92
C VAL A 28 23.09 10.23 -7.75
N PRO A 29 24.19 11.01 -7.81
CA PRO A 29 24.18 12.30 -8.48
C PRO A 29 24.13 12.12 -10.00
N LEU A 30 23.02 12.57 -10.59
CA LEU A 30 22.87 12.69 -12.04
C LEU A 30 22.97 14.15 -12.49
N TYR A 31 23.52 14.35 -13.68
CA TYR A 31 23.70 15.65 -14.32
C TYR A 31 23.04 15.68 -15.69
N MET A 32 22.79 16.88 -16.18
CA MET A 32 22.15 17.15 -17.46
C MET A 32 22.94 18.16 -18.28
N SER A 33 22.97 17.95 -19.59
CA SER A 33 23.49 18.90 -20.57
C SER A 33 22.49 19.09 -21.70
N GLY A 34 22.50 20.25 -22.37
CA GLY A 34 21.58 20.54 -23.46
C GLY A 34 21.61 22.01 -23.89
N TYR A 35 20.51 22.49 -24.47
CA TYR A 35 20.32 23.88 -24.85
C TYR A 35 19.18 24.48 -24.04
N MET A 36 19.49 25.41 -23.14
CA MET A 36 18.54 26.10 -22.29
C MET A 36 17.81 27.18 -23.09
N LYS A 37 16.49 27.25 -22.93
CA LYS A 37 15.60 28.23 -23.58
C LYS A 37 14.74 28.94 -22.55
N SER A 38 14.24 30.11 -22.93
CA SER A 38 13.20 30.81 -22.15
C SER A 38 11.97 29.92 -21.95
N ILE A 39 11.27 30.10 -20.84
CA ILE A 39 10.04 29.36 -20.52
C ILE A 39 8.94 29.55 -21.59
N CYS A 40 8.91 30.71 -22.24
CA CYS A 40 7.97 31.03 -23.32
C CYS A 40 8.35 30.41 -24.67
N ALA A 41 9.52 29.77 -24.79
CA ALA A 41 9.94 29.18 -26.06
C ALA A 41 9.15 27.90 -26.36
N GLU A 42 8.52 27.81 -27.52
CA GLU A 42 7.78 26.61 -27.95
C GLU A 42 8.57 25.78 -28.96
N ASN A 43 9.46 26.41 -29.73
CA ASN A 43 10.26 25.72 -30.74
C ASN A 43 11.34 24.83 -30.08
N PRO A 44 11.33 23.50 -30.27
CA PRO A 44 12.27 22.58 -29.66
C PRO A 44 13.64 22.53 -30.38
N SER A 45 13.84 23.30 -31.45
CA SER A 45 15.15 23.39 -32.10
C SER A 45 16.18 24.07 -31.20
N THR A 46 17.47 23.87 -31.53
CA THR A 46 18.59 24.53 -30.83
C THR A 46 18.71 26.02 -31.11
N LYS A 47 17.94 26.55 -32.06
CA LYS A 47 17.93 27.98 -32.36
C LYS A 47 17.50 28.76 -31.11
N ASP A 48 18.22 29.84 -30.82
CA ASP A 48 17.98 30.72 -29.66
C ASP A 48 18.13 30.03 -28.29
N GLY A 49 18.76 28.84 -28.26
CA GLY A 49 19.09 28.11 -27.05
C GLY A 49 20.53 28.38 -26.59
N VAL A 50 20.72 28.59 -25.29
CA VAL A 50 22.04 28.76 -24.68
C VAL A 50 22.60 27.37 -24.34
N PRO A 51 23.76 26.97 -24.90
CA PRO A 51 24.35 25.68 -24.56
C PRO A 51 24.75 25.65 -23.09
N VAL A 52 24.34 24.60 -22.39
CA VAL A 52 24.57 24.39 -20.97
C VAL A 52 25.10 22.98 -20.75
N ALA A 53 26.05 22.84 -19.84
CA ALA A 53 26.65 21.57 -19.50
C ALA A 53 26.72 21.39 -17.98
N LYS A 54 26.66 20.13 -17.55
CA LYS A 54 26.79 19.74 -16.13
C LYS A 54 25.79 20.45 -15.20
N LEU A 55 24.55 20.61 -15.66
CA LEU A 55 23.44 21.05 -14.82
C LEU A 55 23.10 19.96 -13.80
N GLY A 56 23.09 20.31 -12.53
CA GLY A 56 22.77 19.38 -11.46
C GLY A 56 23.64 19.60 -10.22
N PRO A 57 23.65 18.64 -9.27
CA PRO A 57 22.93 17.37 -9.33
C PRO A 57 21.40 17.54 -9.47
N ILE A 58 20.75 16.58 -10.13
CA ILE A 58 19.30 16.50 -10.20
C ILE A 58 18.76 16.15 -8.80
N VAL A 59 17.82 16.95 -8.30
CA VAL A 59 17.22 16.77 -6.96
C VAL A 59 15.93 15.98 -7.05
N SER A 60 15.10 16.28 -8.05
CA SER A 60 13.85 15.59 -8.30
C SER A 60 13.44 15.76 -9.75
N TRP A 61 12.47 14.96 -10.16
CA TRP A 61 11.81 15.06 -11.45
C TRP A 61 10.30 14.92 -11.22
N TRP A 62 9.51 15.45 -12.15
CA TRP A 62 8.06 15.50 -12.01
C TRP A 62 7.36 15.49 -13.38
N THR A 63 6.09 15.13 -13.36
CA THR A 63 5.19 15.14 -14.50
C THR A 63 3.97 16.01 -14.20
N THR A 64 3.40 16.63 -15.22
CA THR A 64 2.11 17.32 -15.16
C THR A 64 1.38 17.22 -16.50
N GLY A 65 0.10 17.61 -16.54
CA GLY A 65 -0.75 17.49 -17.75
C GLY A 65 -1.63 16.24 -17.76
N TYR A 66 -2.27 15.94 -16.62
CA TYR A 66 -3.27 14.86 -16.46
C TYR A 66 -4.70 15.41 -16.56
N ASP A 67 -4.93 16.37 -17.46
CA ASP A 67 -6.16 17.15 -17.58
C ASP A 67 -6.99 16.77 -18.82
N GLY A 68 -6.73 15.62 -19.44
CA GLY A 68 -7.33 15.21 -20.71
C GLY A 68 -6.63 15.79 -21.94
N GLY A 69 -5.57 16.60 -21.78
CA GLY A 69 -4.74 17.09 -22.88
C GLY A 69 -3.94 15.97 -23.58
N SER A 70 -3.36 16.25 -24.74
CA SER A 70 -2.57 15.26 -25.49
C SER A 70 -1.12 15.12 -25.03
N ASN A 71 -0.60 16.12 -24.30
CA ASN A 71 0.81 16.23 -23.98
C ASN A 71 1.04 16.11 -22.48
N VAL A 72 1.95 15.21 -22.09
CA VAL A 72 2.48 15.19 -20.73
C VAL A 72 3.74 16.04 -20.68
N VAL A 73 3.82 16.90 -19.69
CA VAL A 73 4.98 17.77 -19.48
C VAL A 73 5.87 17.13 -18.43
N LEU A 74 7.15 16.98 -18.77
CA LEU A 74 8.20 16.52 -17.87
C LEU A 74 9.05 17.67 -17.38
N GLY A 75 9.36 17.66 -16.10
CA GLY A 75 10.24 18.61 -15.46
C GLY A 75 11.34 17.95 -14.63
N ILE A 76 12.50 18.60 -14.60
CA ILE A 76 13.62 18.25 -13.73
C ILE A 76 13.93 19.45 -12.84
N THR A 77 14.12 19.21 -11.56
CA THR A 77 14.48 20.23 -10.57
C THR A 77 15.93 20.02 -10.11
N THR A 78 16.72 21.08 -10.14
CA THR A 78 18.05 21.15 -9.52
C THR A 78 18.02 22.13 -8.35
N ALA A 79 19.15 22.28 -7.65
CA ALA A 79 19.29 23.29 -6.60
C ALA A 79 19.12 24.74 -7.09
N PHE A 80 19.23 25.00 -8.40
CA PHE A 80 19.24 26.35 -8.97
C PHE A 80 17.96 26.70 -9.71
N ALA A 81 17.36 25.75 -10.42
CA ALA A 81 16.19 26.00 -11.24
C ALA A 81 15.43 24.71 -11.57
N GLU A 82 14.22 24.90 -12.08
CA GLU A 82 13.42 23.85 -12.69
C GLU A 82 13.46 23.99 -14.21
N TYR A 83 13.58 22.84 -14.88
CA TYR A 83 13.77 22.72 -16.31
C TYR A 83 12.67 21.85 -16.90
N ILE A 84 11.85 22.44 -17.76
CA ILE A 84 10.86 21.70 -18.55
C ILE A 84 11.56 21.06 -19.75
N LEU A 85 11.41 19.76 -19.89
CA LEU A 85 12.05 18.97 -20.93
C LEU A 85 11.30 19.15 -22.26
N MET A 86 12.07 19.44 -23.32
CA MET A 86 11.58 19.44 -24.70
C MET A 86 12.06 18.16 -25.41
N ASN A 87 12.78 18.27 -26.53
CA ASN A 87 13.25 17.09 -27.25
C ASN A 87 14.54 16.53 -26.64
N PRO A 88 14.69 15.20 -26.50
CA PRO A 88 15.94 14.58 -26.07
C PRO A 88 17.02 14.72 -27.14
N SER A 89 18.29 14.60 -26.73
CA SER A 89 19.40 14.46 -27.68
C SER A 89 19.31 13.13 -28.44
N PRO A 90 19.94 13.00 -29.62
CA PRO A 90 19.98 11.72 -30.34
C PRO A 90 20.50 10.53 -29.51
N GLN A 91 21.45 10.77 -28.61
CA GLN A 91 22.03 9.76 -27.72
C GLN A 91 21.08 9.39 -26.57
N TYR A 92 20.20 10.32 -26.16
CA TYR A 92 19.25 10.12 -25.07
C TYR A 92 17.88 9.59 -25.52
N LYS A 93 17.66 9.39 -26.83
CA LYS A 93 16.37 8.92 -27.37
C LYS A 93 15.90 7.59 -26.80
N VAL A 94 16.82 6.64 -26.58
CA VAL A 94 16.45 5.29 -26.13
C VAL A 94 15.95 5.28 -24.68
N PRO A 95 16.66 5.88 -23.69
CA PRO A 95 16.10 6.09 -22.36
C PRO A 95 14.76 6.84 -22.39
N MET A 96 14.69 7.91 -23.19
CA MET A 96 13.49 8.74 -23.25
C MET A 96 12.26 7.99 -23.79
N LYS A 97 12.43 7.14 -24.81
CA LYS A 97 11.35 6.32 -25.35
C LYS A 97 10.74 5.38 -24.29
N ARG A 98 11.57 4.77 -23.45
CA ARG A 98 11.12 3.91 -22.34
C ARG A 98 10.37 4.72 -21.28
N MET A 99 10.80 5.95 -21.06
CA MET A 99 10.17 6.86 -20.13
C MET A 99 8.79 7.33 -20.65
N GLU A 100 8.70 7.68 -21.93
CA GLU A 100 7.43 8.04 -22.59
C GLU A 100 6.39 6.92 -22.50
N GLU A 101 6.77 5.67 -22.75
CA GLU A 101 5.88 4.50 -22.58
C GLU A 101 5.26 4.47 -21.17
N LYS A 102 6.09 4.62 -20.13
CA LYS A 102 5.63 4.60 -18.74
C LYS A 102 4.73 5.80 -18.40
N ILE A 103 5.10 7.00 -18.85
CA ILE A 103 4.37 8.22 -18.53
C ILE A 103 3.00 8.24 -19.19
N TYR A 104 2.90 7.83 -20.45
CA TYR A 104 1.63 7.79 -21.15
C TYR A 104 0.72 6.69 -20.61
N LEU A 105 1.30 5.59 -20.11
CA LEU A 105 0.56 4.58 -19.36
C LEU A 105 -0.01 5.16 -18.06
N VAL A 106 0.83 5.85 -17.26
CA VAL A 106 0.38 6.56 -16.03
C VAL A 106 -0.74 7.53 -16.36
N LYS A 107 -0.59 8.34 -17.42
CA LYS A 107 -1.59 9.32 -17.84
C LYS A 107 -2.93 8.66 -18.15
N GLY A 108 -2.93 7.62 -18.99
CA GLY A 108 -4.17 6.91 -19.36
C GLY A 108 -4.87 6.29 -18.15
N ILE A 109 -4.11 5.72 -17.22
CA ILE A 109 -4.66 5.14 -15.99
C ILE A 109 -5.21 6.24 -15.07
N LEU A 110 -4.44 7.30 -14.80
CA LEU A 110 -4.87 8.39 -13.92
C LEU A 110 -6.14 9.08 -14.43
N GLU A 111 -6.19 9.42 -15.71
CA GLU A 111 -7.36 10.07 -16.30
C GLU A 111 -8.60 9.18 -16.21
N HIS A 112 -8.44 7.90 -16.49
CA HIS A 112 -9.57 6.99 -16.37
C HIS A 112 -10.04 6.80 -14.92
N LEU A 113 -9.12 6.71 -13.96
CA LEU A 113 -9.47 6.65 -12.53
C LEU A 113 -10.16 7.93 -12.04
N LEU A 114 -9.76 9.09 -12.57
CA LEU A 114 -10.39 10.38 -12.26
C LEU A 114 -11.79 10.50 -12.88
N GLU A 115 -12.00 9.98 -14.09
CA GLU A 115 -13.29 9.99 -14.79
C GLU A 115 -14.29 8.96 -14.24
N ALA A 116 -13.85 7.72 -14.04
CA ALA A 116 -14.71 6.59 -13.65
C ALA A 116 -14.85 6.44 -12.13
N GLY A 117 -13.92 7.01 -11.36
CA GLY A 117 -13.88 6.91 -9.90
C GLY A 117 -13.03 5.74 -9.37
N VAL A 118 -12.87 5.69 -8.04
CA VAL A 118 -11.93 4.76 -7.36
C VAL A 118 -12.41 3.31 -7.28
N ASP A 119 -13.69 3.05 -7.55
CA ASP A 119 -14.32 1.74 -7.47
C ASP A 119 -14.33 0.99 -8.81
N VAL A 120 -13.77 1.57 -9.87
CA VAL A 120 -13.66 0.94 -11.20
C VAL A 120 -12.87 -0.38 -11.11
N ALA A 121 -13.37 -1.42 -11.78
CA ALA A 121 -12.76 -2.73 -11.76
C ALA A 121 -11.45 -2.75 -12.56
N TYR A 122 -10.53 -3.63 -12.17
CA TYR A 122 -9.23 -3.77 -12.81
C TYR A 122 -9.35 -3.97 -14.34
N ASP A 123 -10.23 -4.88 -14.76
CA ASP A 123 -10.41 -5.23 -16.18
C ASP A 123 -10.98 -4.07 -17.00
N ASP A 124 -11.82 -3.21 -16.40
CA ASP A 124 -12.37 -2.03 -17.07
C ASP A 124 -11.26 -1.00 -17.33
N VAL A 125 -10.36 -0.80 -16.34
CA VAL A 125 -9.20 0.07 -16.50
C VAL A 125 -8.30 -0.45 -17.61
N VAL A 126 -8.01 -1.76 -17.62
CA VAL A 126 -7.17 -2.35 -18.66
C VAL A 126 -7.83 -2.28 -20.04
N GLY A 127 -9.12 -2.58 -20.14
CA GLY A 127 -9.87 -2.46 -21.38
C GLY A 127 -9.87 -1.03 -21.93
N ARG A 128 -9.92 -0.01 -21.05
CA ARG A 128 -9.85 1.39 -21.45
C ARG A 128 -8.47 1.78 -21.97
N ILE A 129 -7.39 1.38 -21.32
CA ILE A 129 -6.03 1.71 -21.76
C ILE A 129 -5.64 1.01 -23.07
N GLU A 130 -6.16 -0.19 -23.32
CA GLU A 130 -5.96 -0.93 -24.58
C GLU A 130 -6.63 -0.21 -25.78
N GLN A 131 -7.67 0.58 -25.51
CA GLN A 131 -8.37 1.39 -26.52
C GLN A 131 -7.72 2.75 -26.77
N LEU A 132 -6.62 3.09 -26.09
CA LEU A 132 -5.92 4.36 -26.31
C LEU A 132 -5.25 4.37 -27.70
N THR A 133 -5.81 5.18 -28.59
CA THR A 133 -5.34 5.32 -29.98
C THR A 133 -4.36 6.48 -30.16
N THR A 134 -4.29 7.40 -29.21
CA THR A 134 -3.43 8.59 -29.25
C THR A 134 -2.16 8.39 -28.44
N LEU A 135 -1.21 7.62 -29.00
CA LEU A 135 0.11 7.40 -28.41
C LEU A 135 1.21 8.16 -29.17
N PRO A 136 2.27 8.64 -28.49
CA PRO A 136 3.43 9.21 -29.14
C PRO A 136 4.10 8.24 -30.12
N GLN A 137 4.80 8.80 -31.11
CA GLN A 137 5.49 8.02 -32.13
C GLN A 137 6.48 7.03 -31.50
N GLY A 138 6.20 5.74 -31.66
CA GLY A 138 7.07 4.65 -31.22
C GLY A 138 6.68 4.00 -29.89
N VAL A 139 5.68 4.51 -29.18
CA VAL A 139 5.04 3.79 -28.07
C VAL A 139 4.06 2.78 -28.67
N GLY A 140 4.22 1.50 -28.32
CA GLY A 140 3.33 0.43 -28.76
C GLY A 140 1.99 0.46 -28.04
N PRO A 141 0.98 -0.30 -28.50
CA PRO A 141 -0.28 -0.41 -27.79
C PRO A 141 -0.05 -0.94 -26.38
N PHE A 142 -0.81 -0.42 -25.42
CA PHE A 142 -0.80 -0.94 -24.07
C PHE A 142 -1.56 -2.27 -24.00
N SER A 143 -1.20 -3.07 -23.01
CA SER A 143 -1.82 -4.35 -22.70
C SER A 143 -1.75 -4.60 -21.20
N VAL A 144 -2.48 -5.62 -20.72
CA VAL A 144 -2.32 -6.14 -19.35
C VAL A 144 -0.84 -6.38 -18.98
N GLU A 145 -0.04 -6.91 -19.92
CA GLU A 145 1.37 -7.20 -19.69
C GLU A 145 2.17 -5.91 -19.46
N THR A 146 1.89 -4.84 -20.22
CA THR A 146 2.55 -3.55 -20.05
C THR A 146 2.21 -2.92 -18.70
N VAL A 147 0.96 -3.05 -18.24
CA VAL A 147 0.55 -2.63 -16.88
C VAL A 147 1.34 -3.39 -15.82
N HIS A 148 1.38 -4.71 -15.91
CA HIS A 148 2.10 -5.54 -14.94
C HIS A 148 3.59 -5.25 -14.92
N ARG A 149 4.21 -5.09 -16.10
CA ARG A 149 5.63 -4.77 -16.25
C ARG A 149 6.00 -3.45 -15.58
N HIS A 150 5.08 -2.48 -15.57
CA HIS A 150 5.30 -1.14 -15.00
C HIS A 150 4.59 -0.92 -13.66
N ALA A 151 4.08 -1.97 -13.02
CA ALA A 151 3.24 -1.87 -11.83
C ALA A 151 3.85 -1.06 -10.69
N GLN A 152 5.14 -1.26 -10.38
CA GLN A 152 5.80 -0.48 -9.33
C GLN A 152 5.86 1.02 -9.68
N PHE A 153 6.17 1.35 -10.94
CA PHE A 153 6.24 2.73 -11.40
C PHE A 153 4.85 3.41 -11.36
N LEU A 154 3.79 2.66 -11.70
CA LEU A 154 2.40 3.12 -11.61
C LEU A 154 2.00 3.44 -10.18
N VAL A 155 2.26 2.52 -9.25
CA VAL A 155 1.95 2.71 -7.82
C VAL A 155 2.72 3.92 -7.27
N ASP A 156 4.02 4.03 -7.58
CA ASP A 156 4.86 5.15 -7.16
C ASP A 156 4.31 6.49 -7.70
N HIS A 157 3.83 6.53 -8.95
CA HIS A 157 3.24 7.75 -9.56
C HIS A 157 1.89 8.13 -8.97
N ILE A 158 0.99 7.17 -8.79
CA ILE A 158 -0.33 7.42 -8.19
C ILE A 158 -0.14 7.94 -6.76
N GLN A 159 0.81 7.38 -6.02
CA GLN A 159 1.16 7.86 -4.70
C GLN A 159 1.72 9.29 -4.72
N ALA A 160 2.61 9.61 -5.67
CA ALA A 160 3.14 10.97 -5.83
C ALA A 160 2.04 11.97 -6.21
N TYR A 161 1.08 11.57 -7.03
CA TYR A 161 -0.09 12.36 -7.40
C TYR A 161 -0.96 12.66 -6.17
N ASP A 162 -1.35 11.64 -5.39
CA ASP A 162 -2.13 11.81 -4.16
C ASP A 162 -1.40 12.69 -3.14
N ALA A 163 -0.07 12.57 -3.04
CA ALA A 163 0.74 13.39 -2.14
C ALA A 163 0.85 14.87 -2.57
N ALA A 164 0.72 15.14 -3.87
CA ALA A 164 0.73 16.49 -4.44
C ALA A 164 -0.65 17.15 -4.44
N GLY A 165 -1.73 16.36 -4.40
CA GLY A 165 -3.11 16.84 -4.37
C GLY A 165 -3.43 17.70 -3.15
N GLY A 166 -4.28 18.71 -3.35
CA GLY A 166 -4.93 19.40 -2.23
C GLY A 166 -5.96 18.46 -1.60
N GLY A 167 -6.16 18.49 -0.29
CA GLY A 167 -7.05 17.56 0.42
C GLY A 167 -8.54 17.58 0.05
N SER A 168 -8.92 18.21 -1.08
CA SER A 168 -10.23 18.12 -1.73
C SER A 168 -10.40 16.88 -2.60
N ASP A 169 -9.30 16.29 -3.09
CA ASP A 169 -9.36 15.26 -4.12
C ASP A 169 -9.47 13.87 -3.51
N THR A 170 -10.24 12.99 -4.14
CA THR A 170 -10.39 11.59 -3.70
C THR A 170 -9.06 10.85 -3.89
N PRO A 171 -8.45 10.28 -2.84
CA PRO A 171 -7.18 9.57 -2.96
C PRO A 171 -7.30 8.34 -3.88
N LEU A 172 -6.48 8.29 -4.92
CA LEU A 172 -6.49 7.22 -5.92
C LEU A 172 -5.70 5.97 -5.46
N LEU A 173 -4.77 6.13 -4.51
CA LEU A 173 -3.97 5.04 -3.96
C LEU A 173 -4.83 3.96 -3.29
N GLY A 174 -6.01 4.34 -2.80
CA GLY A 174 -6.99 3.44 -2.19
C GLY A 174 -7.92 2.72 -3.17
N SER A 175 -7.80 2.97 -4.48
CA SER A 175 -8.69 2.42 -5.51
C SER A 175 -8.65 0.90 -5.61
N VAL A 176 -9.73 0.32 -6.16
CA VAL A 176 -9.82 -1.12 -6.45
C VAL A 176 -8.70 -1.53 -7.41
N PHE A 177 -8.46 -0.73 -8.46
CA PHE A 177 -7.36 -0.94 -9.40
C PHE A 177 -6.00 -1.10 -8.71
N VAL A 178 -5.61 -0.18 -7.82
CA VAL A 178 -4.29 -0.25 -7.14
C VAL A 178 -4.21 -1.47 -6.22
N LYS A 179 -5.30 -1.80 -5.52
CA LYS A 179 -5.36 -3.00 -4.66
C LYS A 179 -5.18 -4.30 -5.46
N ASP A 180 -5.82 -4.38 -6.61
CA ASP A 180 -5.74 -5.57 -7.47
C ASP A 180 -4.39 -5.64 -8.20
N LEU A 181 -3.86 -4.50 -8.66
CA LEU A 181 -2.53 -4.41 -9.27
C LEU A 181 -1.43 -4.86 -8.30
N THR A 182 -1.46 -4.36 -7.05
CA THR A 182 -0.48 -4.75 -6.01
C THR A 182 -0.60 -6.22 -5.64
N ARG A 183 -1.83 -6.77 -5.60
CA ARG A 183 -2.06 -8.21 -5.39
C ARG A 183 -1.53 -9.06 -6.53
N ALA A 184 -1.74 -8.65 -7.78
CA ALA A 184 -1.36 -9.41 -8.96
C ALA A 184 0.16 -9.40 -9.22
N THR A 185 0.82 -8.28 -8.93
CA THR A 185 2.23 -8.06 -9.33
C THR A 185 3.21 -8.05 -8.17
N GLY A 186 2.73 -7.94 -6.93
CA GLY A 186 3.58 -7.76 -5.76
C GLY A 186 4.20 -6.36 -5.65
N ALA A 187 3.74 -5.39 -6.44
CA ALA A 187 4.15 -3.98 -6.30
C ALA A 187 3.89 -3.49 -4.87
N VAL A 188 4.83 -2.69 -4.34
CA VAL A 188 4.82 -2.26 -2.94
C VAL A 188 4.50 -0.77 -2.88
N ILE A 189 3.51 -0.41 -2.06
CA ILE A 189 3.26 0.98 -1.67
C ILE A 189 4.35 1.36 -0.66
N ARG A 190 5.21 2.30 -1.01
CA ARG A 190 6.32 2.73 -0.14
C ARG A 190 5.79 3.80 0.82
N ASP A 191 6.13 3.75 2.11
CA ASP A 191 5.79 4.89 2.98
C ASP A 191 6.70 6.07 2.56
N SER A 192 6.11 7.15 2.03
CA SER A 192 6.82 8.41 1.76
C SER A 192 7.18 9.08 3.08
N GLY A 193 8.08 8.45 3.84
CA GLY A 193 8.60 9.00 5.07
C GLY A 193 9.29 10.32 4.78
N LYS A 194 8.61 11.44 5.05
CA LYS A 194 9.10 12.82 5.20
C LYS A 194 10.58 12.99 4.83
N LYS A 195 10.91 12.99 3.55
CA LYS A 195 12.22 13.40 3.05
C LYS A 195 11.98 14.31 1.87
N ASN A 196 12.58 15.49 1.97
CA ASN A 196 12.61 16.58 0.98
C ASN A 196 11.36 17.46 0.93
N GLN A 197 11.03 18.11 2.05
CA GLN A 197 10.60 19.50 1.94
C GLN A 197 11.86 20.36 1.74
N PRO A 198 11.90 21.27 0.75
CA PRO A 198 12.91 22.31 0.71
C PRO A 198 12.85 23.07 2.05
N LEU A 199 14.01 23.37 2.65
CA LEU A 199 14.08 24.32 3.75
C LEU A 199 13.41 25.62 3.28
N ALA A 200 12.22 25.90 3.81
CA ALA A 200 11.61 27.20 3.67
C ALA A 200 12.50 28.21 4.41
N VAL A 201 13.25 28.99 3.64
CA VAL A 201 13.94 30.20 4.10
C VAL A 201 12.89 31.14 4.70
N GLY A 202 13.19 31.63 5.90
CA GLY A 202 12.22 32.15 6.85
C GLY A 202 11.32 33.28 6.36
N GLY A 203 10.02 33.07 6.55
CA GLY A 203 9.00 34.12 6.68
C GLY A 203 8.32 33.99 8.04
N LYS A 204 8.28 35.08 8.81
CA LYS A 204 7.74 35.13 10.18
C LYS A 204 6.29 34.60 10.24
N LYS A 205 6.05 33.59 11.07
CA LYS A 205 4.70 33.09 11.39
C LYS A 205 4.01 34.05 12.35
N THR A 206 2.97 34.73 11.90
CA THR A 206 1.96 35.33 12.79
C THR A 206 0.95 34.24 13.19
N LYS A 207 0.64 34.17 14.49
CA LYS A 207 -0.33 33.23 15.08
C LYS A 207 -1.74 33.64 14.63
N LYS A 208 -2.57 32.69 14.17
CA LYS A 208 -4.02 32.89 14.07
C LYS A 208 -4.76 31.76 14.79
N ALA A 209 -5.79 32.19 15.52
CA ALA A 209 -6.52 31.50 16.56
C ALA A 209 -7.49 30.43 16.04
N GLU A 210 -7.74 29.45 16.91
CA GLU A 210 -8.82 28.47 16.82
C GLU A 210 -10.20 29.16 16.84
N SER A 211 -11.11 28.73 15.96
CA SER A 211 -12.54 29.06 16.07
C SER A 211 -13.35 27.79 16.34
N LYS A 212 -14.08 27.82 17.46
CA LYS A 212 -15.07 26.82 17.89
C LYS A 212 -16.33 26.86 17.00
N ALA A 213 -17.04 25.74 17.01
CA ALA A 213 -18.04 25.23 16.08
C ALA A 213 -19.39 25.98 15.95
N SER A 214 -20.23 25.52 15.00
CA SER A 214 -21.65 25.24 15.28
C SER A 214 -22.18 24.11 14.38
N PRO A 215 -22.83 23.07 14.93
CA PRO A 215 -23.54 22.05 14.17
C PRO A 215 -24.92 22.56 13.74
N GLN A 216 -25.32 22.25 12.51
CA GLN A 216 -26.64 22.59 11.99
C GLN A 216 -27.72 21.68 12.57
N LEU A 217 -28.87 22.28 12.89
CA LEU A 217 -30.03 21.70 13.54
C LEU A 217 -30.67 20.59 12.69
N LEU A 218 -30.72 19.36 13.23
CA LEU A 218 -31.60 18.28 12.78
C LEU A 218 -32.82 18.20 13.72
N MET A 219 -33.99 17.89 13.15
CA MET A 219 -35.27 17.84 13.85
C MET A 219 -35.36 16.65 14.85
N PRO A 220 -36.02 16.81 16.01
CA PRO A 220 -35.97 15.83 17.13
C PRO A 220 -36.57 14.43 16.85
N SER A 221 -37.32 14.27 15.76
CA SER A 221 -38.09 13.03 15.51
C SER A 221 -37.34 11.97 14.69
N VAL A 222 -36.14 12.28 14.20
CA VAL A 222 -35.28 11.35 13.43
C VAL A 222 -34.11 10.80 14.28
N GLU A 223 -33.83 11.41 15.43
CA GLU A 223 -32.73 11.00 16.32
C GLU A 223 -32.98 9.63 16.97
N LYS A 224 -34.22 9.29 17.35
CA LYS A 224 -34.50 8.00 18.00
C LYS A 224 -34.27 6.81 17.07
N THR A 225 -34.71 6.90 15.83
CA THR A 225 -34.62 5.80 14.86
C THR A 225 -33.18 5.57 14.39
N ILE A 226 -32.39 6.65 14.26
CA ILE A 226 -30.98 6.53 13.89
C ILE A 226 -30.16 5.97 15.07
N PHE A 227 -30.41 6.42 16.30
CA PHE A 227 -29.65 5.97 17.47
C PHE A 227 -29.90 4.49 17.83
N GLU A 228 -31.11 3.98 17.62
CA GLU A 228 -31.44 2.56 17.83
C GLU A 228 -30.76 1.64 16.81
N LEU A 229 -30.63 2.07 15.54
CA LEU A 229 -29.98 1.29 14.48
C LEU A 229 -28.45 1.19 14.63
N PHE A 230 -27.82 2.12 15.36
CA PHE A 230 -26.37 2.11 15.57
C PHE A 230 -25.93 1.33 16.83
N GLN A 231 -26.80 1.09 17.82
CA GLN A 231 -26.43 0.29 19.01
C GLN A 231 -26.38 -1.22 18.76
N ASP A 232 -27.13 -1.74 17.78
CA ASP A 232 -27.19 -3.18 17.52
C ASP A 232 -25.96 -3.74 16.78
N LYS A 233 -25.16 -2.88 16.13
CA LYS A 233 -23.92 -3.31 15.45
C LYS A 233 -22.70 -3.46 16.36
N GLU A 234 -22.71 -2.89 17.57
CA GLU A 234 -21.58 -3.03 18.50
C GLU A 234 -21.69 -4.25 19.44
N ARG A 235 -22.86 -4.90 19.55
CA ARG A 235 -23.03 -6.07 20.43
C ARG A 235 -22.67 -7.42 19.79
N VAL A 236 -22.55 -7.50 18.47
CA VAL A 236 -22.25 -8.77 17.76
C VAL A 236 -20.73 -9.04 17.64
N VAL A 237 -19.86 -8.07 17.94
CA VAL A 237 -18.39 -8.21 17.82
C VAL A 237 -17.71 -8.58 19.16
N ALA A 238 -18.47 -8.83 20.23
CA ALA A 238 -17.89 -9.11 21.55
C ALA A 238 -17.56 -10.59 21.82
N ASN A 239 -17.61 -11.48 20.83
CA ASN A 239 -17.34 -12.91 21.07
C ASN A 239 -16.53 -13.64 19.98
N GLN A 240 -15.54 -12.96 19.41
CA GLN A 240 -14.45 -13.62 18.71
C GLN A 240 -13.16 -13.32 19.48
N THR A 241 -12.53 -14.37 20.02
CA THR A 241 -11.22 -14.28 20.63
C THR A 241 -10.20 -13.86 19.57
N GLY A 242 -10.03 -12.54 19.38
CA GLY A 242 -9.16 -11.97 18.37
C GLY A 242 -7.72 -12.40 18.59
N ALA A 243 -7.21 -13.25 17.70
CA ALA A 243 -5.79 -13.57 17.63
C ALA A 243 -5.02 -12.25 17.44
N ARG A 244 -4.06 -11.97 18.34
CA ARG A 244 -3.23 -10.76 18.24
C ARG A 244 -2.43 -10.84 16.94
N LYS A 245 -2.69 -9.92 16.00
CA LYS A 245 -1.95 -9.85 14.73
C LYS A 245 -0.45 -9.79 14.98
N GLY A 246 0.26 -10.77 14.41
CA GLY A 246 1.71 -10.92 14.49
C GLY A 246 2.45 -9.90 13.62
N ARG A 247 3.78 -9.94 13.67
CA ARG A 247 4.62 -9.19 12.71
C ARG A 247 4.75 -9.97 11.41
N CYS A 248 5.02 -9.27 10.31
CA CYS A 248 5.13 -9.91 9.01
C CYS A 248 6.41 -10.74 8.82
N GLY A 249 7.46 -10.54 9.61
CA GLY A 249 8.67 -11.38 9.56
C GLY A 249 9.58 -11.19 8.35
N PHE A 250 9.13 -10.52 7.28
CA PHE A 250 9.90 -10.32 6.04
C PHE A 250 10.19 -8.86 5.68
N CYS A 251 9.49 -7.88 6.26
CA CYS A 251 9.82 -6.47 5.99
C CYS A 251 11.16 -6.08 6.63
N GLU A 252 11.79 -5.03 6.11
CA GLU A 252 13.09 -4.53 6.58
C GLU A 252 13.09 -4.31 8.11
N ALA A 253 12.03 -3.73 8.66
CA ALA A 253 11.90 -3.54 10.11
C ALA A 253 11.80 -4.89 10.88
N CYS A 254 11.19 -5.93 10.33
CA CYS A 254 11.14 -7.24 10.97
C CYS A 254 12.50 -7.94 10.99
N LEU A 255 13.24 -7.83 9.89
CA LEU A 255 14.58 -8.40 9.69
C LEU A 255 15.67 -7.60 10.41
N ALA A 256 15.43 -6.31 10.67
CA ALA A 256 16.37 -5.44 11.36
C ALA A 256 16.73 -5.97 12.77
N THR A 257 17.98 -5.71 13.18
CA THR A 257 18.46 -6.05 14.51
C THR A 257 18.03 -5.00 15.54
N ASP A 258 18.01 -5.38 16.83
CA ASP A 258 17.66 -4.44 17.89
C ASP A 258 18.73 -3.35 18.00
N CYS A 259 18.32 -2.08 18.04
CA CYS A 259 19.25 -0.95 18.04
C CYS A 259 20.02 -0.79 19.35
N LYS A 260 19.60 -1.45 20.44
CA LYS A 260 20.20 -1.42 21.79
C LYS A 260 20.19 -0.07 22.52
N HIS A 261 19.93 1.05 21.85
CA HIS A 261 19.99 2.39 22.46
C HIS A 261 18.62 3.09 22.62
N CYS A 262 17.53 2.59 22.02
CA CYS A 262 16.18 3.18 22.23
C CYS A 262 15.56 2.78 23.58
N VAL A 263 14.55 3.53 24.05
CA VAL A 263 13.85 3.30 25.33
C VAL A 263 13.32 1.87 25.45
N PHE A 264 12.78 1.31 24.35
CA PHE A 264 12.28 -0.06 24.35
C PHE A 264 13.41 -1.10 24.40
N CYS A 265 14.51 -0.89 23.69
CA CYS A 265 15.69 -1.76 23.79
C CYS A 265 16.32 -1.72 25.18
N LYS A 266 16.46 -0.53 25.77
CA LYS A 266 16.95 -0.37 27.14
C LYS A 266 16.06 -1.07 28.17
N ASN A 267 14.77 -1.22 27.88
CA ASN A 267 13.85 -1.95 28.74
C ASN A 267 13.79 -3.47 28.47
N MET A 268 14.47 -4.01 27.46
CA MET A 268 14.43 -5.47 27.21
C MET A 268 15.29 -6.22 28.24
N LYS A 269 14.76 -7.34 28.78
CA LYS A 269 15.48 -8.19 29.75
C LYS A 269 16.85 -8.66 29.26
N LYS A 270 16.96 -9.03 27.98
CA LYS A 270 18.23 -9.44 27.35
C LYS A 270 19.28 -8.33 27.25
N TYR A 271 18.89 -7.08 27.47
CA TYR A 271 19.79 -5.91 27.52
C TYR A 271 19.81 -5.27 28.92
N GLY A 272 19.42 -6.01 29.96
CA GLY A 272 19.46 -5.55 31.36
C GLY A 272 18.28 -4.69 31.82
N GLY A 273 17.23 -4.55 30.99
CA GLY A 273 16.04 -3.77 31.32
C GLY A 273 14.97 -4.52 32.12
N SER A 274 14.04 -3.78 32.72
CA SER A 274 12.97 -4.33 33.58
C SER A 274 11.92 -5.19 32.85
N GLY A 275 11.80 -5.08 31.51
CA GLY A 275 10.89 -5.87 30.69
C GLY A 275 9.41 -5.49 30.81
N THR A 276 9.10 -4.36 31.44
CA THR A 276 7.72 -3.92 31.74
C THR A 276 6.94 -3.48 30.50
N PHE A 277 7.59 -2.84 29.52
CA PHE A 277 6.90 -2.26 28.36
C PHE A 277 6.43 -3.29 27.34
N LYS A 278 7.06 -4.48 27.27
CA LYS A 278 6.74 -5.57 26.32
C LYS A 278 6.61 -5.10 24.85
N GLN A 279 7.28 -4.02 24.47
CA GLN A 279 7.35 -3.51 23.09
C GLN A 279 8.67 -3.88 22.43
N CYS A 280 8.70 -3.91 21.09
CA CYS A 280 9.96 -4.04 20.35
C CYS A 280 10.78 -2.75 20.29
N CYS A 281 12.03 -2.91 19.87
CA CYS A 281 12.85 -1.84 19.32
C CYS A 281 12.02 -0.95 18.38
N VAL A 282 12.23 0.38 18.48
CA VAL A 282 11.59 1.36 17.59
C VAL A 282 11.87 1.08 16.11
N ARG A 283 13.09 0.62 15.78
CA ARG A 283 13.50 0.26 14.41
C ARG A 283 12.95 -1.09 13.94
N ARG A 284 12.23 -1.81 14.80
CA ARG A 284 11.64 -3.12 14.52
C ARG A 284 10.13 -3.15 14.65
N ARG A 285 9.51 -1.98 14.62
CA ARG A 285 8.05 -1.87 14.52
C ARG A 285 7.68 -2.31 13.10
N CYS A 286 6.88 -3.37 13.01
CA CYS A 286 6.46 -3.94 11.74
C CYS A 286 5.46 -3.02 11.04
N ASP A 287 5.74 -2.68 9.78
CA ASP A 287 4.88 -1.84 8.97
C ASP A 287 3.64 -2.61 8.48
N ASN A 288 3.80 -3.91 8.20
CA ASN A 288 2.72 -4.78 7.74
C ASN A 288 2.01 -5.54 8.88
N ARG A 289 1.75 -4.88 10.02
CA ARG A 289 1.14 -5.53 11.19
C ARG A 289 -0.31 -5.95 10.95
N ASP A 290 -0.99 -5.32 9.99
CA ASP A 290 -2.40 -5.58 9.70
C ASP A 290 -2.69 -6.63 8.62
N VAL A 291 -1.66 -7.09 7.92
CA VAL A 291 -1.82 -7.91 6.70
C VAL A 291 -2.08 -9.40 7.01
N ARG A 292 -1.65 -9.90 8.17
CA ARG A 292 -1.86 -11.31 8.55
C ARG A 292 -3.13 -11.49 9.39
N GLY A 293 -4.25 -11.13 8.80
CA GLY A 293 -5.57 -11.26 9.43
C GLY A 293 -6.43 -12.40 8.90
N ASN A 294 -6.02 -13.12 7.84
CA ASN A 294 -6.89 -14.12 7.22
C ASN A 294 -6.17 -15.37 6.66
N ASP A 295 -4.92 -15.62 7.03
CA ASP A 295 -4.12 -16.72 6.45
C ASP A 295 -4.25 -18.06 7.19
N ASP A 296 -5.21 -18.21 8.12
CA ASP A 296 -5.44 -19.48 8.83
C ASP A 296 -6.52 -20.37 8.18
N HIS A 297 -7.00 -20.06 6.96
CA HIS A 297 -8.07 -20.84 6.32
C HIS A 297 -7.78 -21.43 4.94
N LEU A 298 -6.55 -21.35 4.42
CA LEU A 298 -6.16 -22.06 3.19
C LEU A 298 -4.92 -22.93 3.43
N GLY A 299 -5.09 -23.92 4.30
CA GLY A 299 -4.36 -25.17 4.15
C GLY A 299 -4.85 -25.84 2.86
N VAL A 300 -4.07 -25.70 1.79
CA VAL A 300 -4.23 -26.54 0.60
C VAL A 300 -3.74 -27.94 0.93
N ASP A 301 -4.66 -28.79 1.35
CA ASP A 301 -4.45 -30.24 1.40
C ASP A 301 -4.24 -30.73 -0.05
N PHE A 302 -2.99 -30.82 -0.47
CA PHE A 302 -2.59 -31.54 -1.67
C PHE A 302 -2.82 -33.04 -1.42
N MET A 303 -3.94 -33.56 -1.92
CA MET A 303 -4.35 -34.95 -1.83
C MET A 303 -3.45 -35.83 -2.71
N ASP A 304 -2.38 -36.39 -2.16
CA ASP A 304 -1.74 -37.58 -2.72
C ASP A 304 -2.59 -38.80 -2.38
N LYS A 305 -3.19 -39.42 -3.40
CA LYS A 305 -3.97 -40.64 -3.25
C LYS A 305 -3.01 -41.82 -3.25
N THR A 306 -2.63 -42.30 -2.07
CA THR A 306 -2.61 -43.73 -1.75
C THR A 306 -2.52 -43.97 -0.24
N VAL A 307 -3.21 -45.03 0.18
CA VAL A 307 -3.31 -45.58 1.55
C VAL A 307 -4.52 -45.10 2.38
N SER A 308 -5.20 -46.10 2.90
CA SER A 308 -6.51 -46.17 3.52
C SER A 308 -6.60 -45.52 4.90
N SER A 309 -7.72 -44.83 5.19
CA SER A 309 -8.48 -44.96 6.45
C SER A 309 -9.75 -44.10 6.46
N LEU A 310 -10.78 -44.64 7.12
CA LEU A 310 -12.17 -44.17 7.25
C LEU A 310 -12.31 -42.82 7.99
N PRO A 311 -13.41 -42.06 7.79
CA PRO A 311 -13.57 -40.71 8.33
C PRO A 311 -13.80 -40.71 9.84
N LYS A 312 -13.04 -39.87 10.56
CA LYS A 312 -13.23 -39.59 12.00
C LYS A 312 -14.38 -38.60 12.17
N LYS A 313 -15.42 -38.99 12.94
CA LYS A 313 -16.51 -38.11 13.38
C LYS A 313 -15.97 -36.99 14.29
N PRO A 314 -16.54 -35.78 14.27
CA PRO A 314 -16.10 -34.68 15.13
C PRO A 314 -16.38 -35.00 16.60
N PHE A 315 -15.33 -34.97 17.42
CA PHE A 315 -15.45 -35.01 18.88
C PHE A 315 -16.05 -33.69 19.37
N ALA A 316 -17.33 -33.71 19.75
CA ALA A 316 -17.88 -32.69 20.63
C ALA A 316 -17.07 -32.73 21.95
N LYS A 317 -16.46 -31.62 22.34
CA LYS A 317 -15.89 -31.45 23.68
C LYS A 317 -17.03 -31.64 24.69
N ARG A 318 -17.12 -32.83 25.29
CA ARG A 318 -18.02 -33.08 26.41
C ARG A 318 -17.60 -32.14 27.54
N ARG A 319 -18.40 -31.10 27.79
CA ARG A 319 -18.37 -30.41 29.09
C ARG A 319 -18.82 -31.44 30.12
N PHE A 320 -17.92 -31.83 31.01
CA PHE A 320 -18.34 -32.55 32.21
C PHE A 320 -19.12 -31.56 33.09
N PRO A 321 -20.38 -31.86 33.48
CA PRO A 321 -21.04 -31.09 34.51
C PRO A 321 -20.26 -31.25 35.84
N PRO A 322 -20.26 -30.23 36.71
CA PRO A 322 -19.62 -30.36 38.02
C PRO A 322 -20.26 -31.51 38.79
N ALA A 323 -19.44 -32.22 39.58
CA ALA A 323 -19.88 -33.38 40.36
C ALA A 323 -21.09 -33.03 41.24
N ALA A 324 -22.27 -33.52 40.85
CA ALA A 324 -23.43 -33.51 41.72
C ALA A 324 -23.18 -34.51 42.86
N GLY A 325 -23.43 -34.08 44.10
CA GLY A 325 -23.25 -34.89 45.31
C GLY A 325 -23.99 -36.23 45.23
N THR A 326 -23.54 -37.18 46.04
CA THR A 326 -23.95 -38.59 46.03
C THR A 326 -25.46 -38.77 46.09
N VAL A 327 -26.07 -39.04 44.93
CA VAL A 327 -27.50 -39.35 44.82
C VAL A 327 -27.68 -40.85 45.14
N ARG A 328 -28.49 -41.19 46.16
CA ARG A 328 -28.73 -42.59 46.54
C ARG A 328 -29.61 -43.26 45.48
N SER A 329 -29.15 -44.35 44.90
CA SER A 329 -29.95 -45.18 44.00
C SER A 329 -30.21 -46.56 44.59
N ASN A 330 -31.47 -46.99 44.52
CA ASN A 330 -31.94 -48.30 44.98
C ASN A 330 -32.53 -49.08 43.80
N TRP A 331 -32.13 -50.33 43.62
CA TRP A 331 -32.68 -51.24 42.61
C TRP A 331 -34.04 -51.77 43.08
N LEU A 332 -35.05 -51.65 42.23
CA LEU A 332 -36.44 -52.02 42.58
C LEU A 332 -36.87 -53.38 42.05
N SER A 333 -36.11 -53.96 41.12
CA SER A 333 -36.42 -55.25 40.49
C SER A 333 -35.42 -56.34 40.86
N PRO A 334 -35.85 -57.61 41.00
CA PRO A 334 -34.95 -58.76 41.07
C PRO A 334 -34.00 -58.83 39.86
N PRO A 335 -32.82 -59.44 40.01
CA PRO A 335 -31.82 -59.50 38.95
C PRO A 335 -32.29 -60.39 37.80
N LEU A 336 -32.36 -59.81 36.60
CA LEU A 336 -32.80 -60.51 35.38
C LEU A 336 -31.66 -61.32 34.75
N LYS A 337 -30.41 -60.91 34.97
CA LYS A 337 -29.24 -61.64 34.48
C LYS A 337 -28.04 -61.38 35.38
N ILE A 338 -27.45 -62.45 35.90
CA ILE A 338 -26.24 -62.41 36.71
C ILE A 338 -25.09 -62.94 35.84
N LYS A 339 -24.06 -62.13 35.65
CA LYS A 339 -22.75 -62.52 35.08
C LYS A 339 -21.68 -62.34 36.16
N GLU A 340 -20.52 -62.97 36.01
CA GLU A 340 -19.46 -63.01 37.03
C GLU A 340 -19.15 -61.65 37.69
N ASN A 341 -19.16 -60.54 36.94
CA ASN A 341 -18.89 -59.19 37.46
C ASN A 341 -20.01 -58.15 37.22
N SER A 342 -21.24 -58.57 36.86
CA SER A 342 -22.33 -57.60 36.70
C SER A 342 -23.71 -58.22 36.90
N VAL A 343 -24.57 -57.46 37.56
CA VAL A 343 -25.98 -57.80 37.76
C VAL A 343 -26.84 -56.80 36.99
N LEU A 344 -27.69 -57.30 36.10
CA LEU A 344 -28.62 -56.49 35.33
C LEU A 344 -30.01 -56.53 35.97
N CYS A 345 -30.50 -55.36 36.36
CA CYS A 345 -31.86 -55.14 36.87
C CYS A 345 -32.64 -54.28 35.86
N SER A 346 -33.93 -54.54 35.67
CA SER A 346 -34.77 -53.77 34.73
C SER A 346 -35.15 -52.39 35.23
N SER A 347 -35.07 -52.14 36.54
CA SER A 347 -35.49 -50.87 37.12
C SER A 347 -34.65 -50.41 38.30
N VAL A 348 -34.33 -49.12 38.31
CA VAL A 348 -33.62 -48.42 39.39
C VAL A 348 -34.36 -47.14 39.72
N ARG A 349 -34.47 -46.82 41.01
CA ARG A 349 -34.91 -45.51 41.48
C ARG A 349 -33.69 -44.73 41.94
N ILE A 350 -33.53 -43.53 41.40
CA ILE A 350 -32.51 -42.55 41.82
C ILE A 350 -33.27 -41.51 42.65
N GLY A 351 -32.89 -41.33 43.92
CA GLY A 351 -33.61 -40.52 44.91
C GLY A 351 -33.10 -39.11 45.07
#